data_AF-A0A1H2YJW4-F1
#
_entry.id   AF-A0A1H2YJW4-F1
#
_cell.length_a   1.000
_cell.length_b   1.000
_cell.length_c   1.000
_cell.angle_alpha   90.00
_cell.angle_beta   90.00
_cell.angle_gamma   90.00
#
_symmetry.space_group_name_H-M   'P 1'
#
loop_
_entity.id
_entity.type
_entity.pdbx_description
1 polymer ?
#
loop_
_entity_poly.entity_id
_entity_poly.type
_entity_poly.pdbx_seq_one_letter_code
_entity_poly.pdbx_strand_id
1 'polypeptide(L)'
;MTLQEILSEITEKYPHGLSNDSVIRKINQIQGELFRTTFRINTMTQYDILSNVFAYPLPCARTNVIDVVVNDQEYSYRDVKQGAIVPFYYFTDGDELGLYPTPDKDSAGGLIVFHNREPQILTTSTLNMEPELDRDFHMLLVYGGLVQIAENFQDVAMVNNFTQKYNGLIQEFKKANDETPDYPVIADVMGGWF
;
A
#
# COMPACT_ATOMS: atom_id res chain seq x y z
N MET A 1 12.72 3.30 -14.50
CA MET A 1 12.05 4.03 -15.60
C MET A 1 11.39 5.21 -14.94
N THR A 2 11.65 6.41 -15.44
CA THR A 2 11.01 7.63 -14.92
C THR A 2 9.55 7.70 -15.38
N LEU A 3 8.74 8.50 -14.70
CA LEU A 3 7.38 8.80 -15.15
C LEU A 3 7.35 9.35 -16.59
N GLN A 4 8.32 10.20 -16.95
CA GLN A 4 8.43 10.72 -18.31
C GLN A 4 8.65 9.60 -19.35
N GLU A 5 9.52 8.63 -19.06
CA GLU A 5 9.76 7.48 -19.94
C GLU A 5 8.51 6.62 -20.09
N ILE A 6 7.77 6.41 -18.98
CA ILE A 6 6.50 5.67 -18.99
C ILE A 6 5.47 6.37 -19.89
N LEU A 7 5.33 7.70 -19.77
CA LEU A 7 4.41 8.48 -20.62
C LEU A 7 4.81 8.41 -22.11
N SER A 8 6.11 8.49 -22.41
CA SER A 8 6.63 8.35 -23.77
C SER A 8 6.32 6.97 -24.35
N GLU A 9 6.56 5.89 -23.59
CA GLU A 9 6.27 4.51 -24.00
C GLU A 9 4.78 4.28 -24.25
N ILE A 10 3.90 4.82 -23.39
CA ILE A 10 2.44 4.76 -23.60
C ILE A 10 2.06 5.45 -24.92
N THR A 11 2.58 6.66 -25.15
CA THR A 11 2.29 7.45 -26.34
C THR A 11 2.81 6.78 -27.62
N GLU A 12 3.98 6.15 -27.54
CA GLU A 12 4.59 5.42 -28.67
C GLU A 12 3.80 4.15 -29.02
N LYS A 13 3.39 3.37 -28.01
CA LYS A 13 2.63 2.12 -28.24
C LYS A 13 1.20 2.37 -28.70
N TYR A 14 0.57 3.44 -28.22
CA TYR A 14 -0.80 3.80 -28.61
C TYR A 14 -0.96 5.32 -28.70
N PRO A 15 -0.71 5.91 -29.89
CA PRO A 15 -0.89 7.33 -30.10
C PRO A 15 -2.34 7.76 -29.80
N HIS A 16 -2.50 8.63 -28.81
CA HIS A 16 -3.81 9.06 -28.31
C HIS A 16 -3.89 10.58 -28.11
N GLY A 17 -5.09 11.13 -28.16
CA GLY A 17 -5.33 12.57 -27.93
C GLY A 17 -5.38 13.03 -26.47
N LEU A 18 -5.09 12.14 -25.50
CA LEU A 18 -5.18 12.47 -24.07
C LEU A 18 -4.00 13.32 -23.60
N SER A 19 -4.28 14.30 -22.72
CA SER A 19 -3.26 15.08 -22.02
C SER A 19 -2.46 14.22 -21.04
N ASN A 20 -1.19 14.58 -20.78
CA ASN A 20 -0.33 13.91 -19.79
C ASN A 20 -0.99 13.79 -18.41
N ASP A 21 -1.66 14.84 -17.90
CA ASP A 21 -2.38 14.76 -16.62
C ASP A 21 -3.43 13.65 -16.59
N SER A 22 -4.13 13.43 -17.70
CA SER A 22 -5.15 12.39 -17.79
C SER A 22 -4.54 10.99 -17.83
N VAL A 23 -3.38 10.83 -18.46
CA VAL A 23 -2.64 9.56 -18.46
C VAL A 23 -2.07 9.29 -17.06
N ILE A 24 -1.50 10.30 -16.40
CA ILE A 24 -0.97 10.18 -15.04
C ILE A 24 -2.08 9.79 -14.05
N ARG A 25 -3.29 10.35 -14.17
CA ARG A 25 -4.43 9.91 -13.33
C ARG A 25 -4.74 8.42 -13.47
N LYS A 26 -4.69 7.89 -14.70
CA LYS A 26 -4.91 6.46 -14.97
C LYS A 26 -3.79 5.61 -14.38
N ILE A 27 -2.54 6.04 -14.52
CA ILE A 27 -1.37 5.40 -13.90
C ILE A 27 -1.53 5.36 -12.37
N ASN A 28 -1.89 6.48 -11.73
CA ASN A 28 -2.12 6.54 -10.28
C ASN A 28 -3.21 5.58 -9.83
N GLN A 29 -4.29 5.44 -10.60
CA GLN A 29 -5.35 4.47 -10.29
C GLN A 29 -4.82 3.03 -10.32
N ILE A 30 -4.11 2.65 -11.38
CA ILE A 30 -3.49 1.32 -11.49
C ILE A 30 -2.49 1.09 -10.37
N GLN A 31 -1.64 2.08 -10.07
CA GLN A 31 -0.67 1.97 -8.99
C GLN A 31 -1.34 1.77 -7.62
N GLY A 32 -2.42 2.50 -7.34
CA GLY A 32 -3.24 2.31 -6.14
C GLY A 32 -3.86 0.90 -6.06
N GLU A 33 -4.38 0.39 -7.17
CA GLU A 33 -4.93 -0.98 -7.25
C GLU A 33 -3.85 -2.04 -7.02
N LEU A 34 -2.67 -1.85 -7.62
CA LEU A 34 -1.52 -2.75 -7.49
C LEU A 34 -1.01 -2.81 -6.06
N PHE A 35 -0.82 -1.68 -5.38
CA PHE A 35 -0.36 -1.65 -3.98
C PHE A 35 -1.39 -2.22 -3.00
N ARG A 36 -2.70 -2.08 -3.30
CA ARG A 36 -3.76 -2.66 -2.46
C ARG A 36 -3.87 -4.19 -2.58
N THR A 37 -3.56 -4.73 -3.76
CA THR A 37 -3.87 -6.14 -4.09
C THR A 37 -2.63 -7.03 -4.21
N THR A 38 -1.59 -6.54 -4.88
CA THR A 38 -0.50 -7.36 -5.41
C THR A 38 0.84 -7.01 -4.75
N PHE A 39 1.11 -5.73 -4.55
CA PHE A 39 2.36 -5.22 -3.97
C PHE A 39 2.11 -4.69 -2.55
N ARG A 40 1.69 -5.59 -1.65
CA ARG A 40 1.52 -5.25 -0.23
C ARG A 40 2.88 -5.18 0.44
N ILE A 41 3.42 -3.96 0.48
CA ILE A 41 4.70 -3.69 1.14
C ILE A 41 4.40 -3.29 2.59
N ASN A 42 4.79 -4.15 3.52
CA ASN A 42 4.69 -3.87 4.95
C ASN A 42 5.77 -2.85 5.34
N THR A 43 5.35 -1.80 6.04
CA THR A 43 6.25 -0.80 6.62
C THR A 43 5.79 -0.48 8.04
N MET A 44 6.61 0.29 8.77
CA MET A 44 6.31 0.71 10.13
C MET A 44 6.51 2.21 10.28
N THR A 45 5.61 2.86 11.01
CA THR A 45 5.76 4.23 11.45
C THR A 45 5.85 4.24 12.97
N GLN A 46 6.83 4.97 13.49
CA GLN A 46 7.09 5.07 14.92
C GLN A 46 6.75 6.47 15.43
N TYR A 47 6.11 6.53 16.59
CA TYR A 47 5.75 7.76 17.30
C TYR A 47 6.25 7.72 18.74
N ASP A 48 6.60 8.90 19.25
CA ASP A 48 6.82 9.09 20.67
C ASP A 48 5.47 9.15 21.38
N ILE A 49 5.32 8.37 22.44
CA ILE A 49 4.15 8.44 23.32
C ILE A 49 4.34 9.60 24.28
N LEU A 50 3.31 10.44 24.39
CA LEU A 50 3.26 11.56 25.31
C LEU A 50 2.23 11.29 26.41
N SER A 51 2.56 11.67 27.64
CA SER A 51 1.69 11.57 28.81
C SER A 51 0.39 12.35 28.59
N ASN A 52 -0.73 11.73 28.93
CA ASN A 52 -2.10 12.24 28.75
C ASN A 52 -2.51 12.51 27.28
N VAL A 53 -1.74 12.03 26.30
CA VAL A 53 -2.11 12.11 24.88
C VAL A 53 -2.68 10.76 24.44
N PHE A 54 -3.97 10.77 24.09
CA PHE A 54 -4.69 9.55 23.71
C PHE A 54 -4.79 9.35 22.20
N ALA A 55 -4.53 10.36 21.37
CA ALA A 55 -4.72 10.30 19.92
C ALA A 55 -3.42 10.64 19.19
N TYR A 56 -3.13 9.86 18.14
CA TYR A 56 -1.94 9.99 17.30
C TYR A 56 -2.34 10.00 15.84
N PRO A 57 -1.67 10.78 14.97
CA PRO A 57 -2.01 10.82 13.55
C PRO A 57 -1.77 9.45 12.90
N LEU A 58 -2.70 9.01 12.06
CA LEU A 58 -2.56 7.75 11.34
C LEU A 58 -1.67 7.96 10.10
N PRO A 59 -0.63 7.11 9.88
CA PRO A 59 0.28 7.29 8.75
C PRO A 59 -0.29 6.81 7.40
N CYS A 60 -1.45 6.16 7.40
CA CYS A 60 -2.08 5.55 6.23
C CYS A 60 -3.60 5.47 6.43
N ALA A 61 -4.35 5.02 5.42
CA ALA A 61 -5.76 4.73 5.60
C ALA A 61 -5.99 3.62 6.64
N ARG A 62 -7.09 3.71 7.40
CA ARG A 62 -7.51 2.76 8.45
C ARG A 62 -7.49 1.30 7.98
N THR A 63 -7.82 1.07 6.71
CA THR A 63 -7.85 -0.26 6.09
C THR A 63 -6.46 -0.88 5.86
N ASN A 64 -5.41 -0.08 5.92
CA ASN A 64 -4.03 -0.49 5.64
C ASN A 64 -3.23 -0.78 6.91
N VAL A 65 -3.75 -0.45 8.09
CA VAL A 65 -3.17 -0.81 9.38
C VAL A 65 -3.21 -2.34 9.53
N ILE A 66 -2.06 -2.90 9.84
CA ILE A 66 -1.88 -4.34 10.07
C ILE A 66 -1.91 -4.59 11.57
N ASP A 67 -1.05 -3.88 12.30
CA ASP A 67 -0.86 -4.09 13.74
C ASP A 67 -0.34 -2.83 14.44
N VAL A 68 -0.56 -2.73 15.74
CA VAL A 68 -0.21 -1.58 16.57
C VAL A 68 0.45 -2.09 17.84
N VAL A 69 1.72 -1.74 18.02
CA VAL A 69 2.52 -2.12 19.18
C VAL A 69 2.77 -0.87 20.03
N VAL A 70 2.50 -1.00 21.33
CA VAL A 70 2.69 0.05 22.33
C VAL A 70 3.61 -0.48 23.44
N ASN A 71 4.80 0.09 23.58
CA ASN A 71 5.84 -0.32 24.54
C ASN A 71 6.08 -1.84 24.53
N ASP A 72 6.36 -2.38 23.34
CA ASP A 72 6.58 -3.81 23.08
C ASP A 72 5.36 -4.73 23.34
N GLN A 73 4.17 -4.15 23.55
CA GLN A 73 2.92 -4.90 23.69
C GLN A 73 2.00 -4.66 22.49
N GLU A 74 1.56 -5.75 21.86
CA GLU A 74 0.57 -5.72 20.78
C GLU A 74 -0.81 -5.31 21.34
N TYR A 75 -1.41 -4.28 20.77
CA TYR A 75 -2.74 -3.81 21.15
C TYR A 75 -3.74 -4.30 20.11
N SER A 76 -4.84 -4.91 20.55
CA SER A 76 -5.90 -5.32 19.62
C SER A 76 -6.82 -4.15 19.27
N TYR A 77 -7.33 -4.13 18.04
CA TYR A 77 -8.37 -3.18 17.62
C TYR A 77 -9.68 -3.43 18.37
N ARG A 78 -10.31 -2.36 18.89
CA ARG A 78 -11.70 -2.41 19.40
C ARG A 78 -12.45 -1.11 19.08
N ASP A 79 -13.76 -1.22 18.90
CA ASP A 79 -14.65 -0.07 18.76
C ASP A 79 -14.95 0.54 20.15
N VAL A 80 -15.11 1.87 20.21
CA VAL A 80 -15.29 2.71 21.40
C VAL A 80 -16.49 2.27 22.26
N LYS A 81 -17.44 1.54 21.67
CA LYS A 81 -18.66 1.08 22.34
C LYS A 81 -18.46 -0.10 23.29
N GLN A 82 -17.29 -0.73 23.32
CA GLN A 82 -17.04 -1.89 24.17
C GLN A 82 -16.14 -1.51 25.35
N GLY A 83 -16.68 -1.56 26.56
CA GLY A 83 -15.85 -1.52 27.77
C GLY A 83 -14.88 -2.69 27.75
N ALA A 84 -13.58 -2.41 27.75
CA ALA A 84 -12.54 -3.42 27.73
C ALA A 84 -11.70 -3.33 29.01
N ILE A 85 -11.36 -4.50 29.55
CA ILE A 85 -10.44 -4.67 30.69
C ILE A 85 -8.98 -4.63 30.21
N VAL A 86 -8.75 -4.89 28.91
CA VAL A 86 -7.42 -4.94 28.30
C VAL A 86 -7.14 -3.65 27.51
N PRO A 87 -5.88 -3.21 27.43
CA PRO A 87 -5.49 -2.13 26.53
C PRO A 87 -5.86 -2.43 25.07
N PHE A 88 -6.29 -1.41 24.34
CA PHE A 88 -6.71 -1.52 22.95
C PHE A 88 -6.45 -0.21 22.21
N TYR A 89 -6.42 -0.30 20.88
CA TYR A 89 -6.47 0.88 20.02
C TYR A 89 -7.81 0.97 19.29
N TYR A 90 -8.19 2.18 18.91
CA TYR A 90 -9.41 2.47 18.17
C TYR A 90 -9.15 3.56 17.13
N PHE A 91 -10.01 3.68 16.12
CA PHE A 91 -9.91 4.76 15.14
C PHE A 91 -10.90 5.87 15.48
N THR A 92 -10.46 7.12 15.41
CA THR A 92 -11.36 8.28 15.46
C THR A 92 -11.76 8.69 14.04
N ASP A 93 -12.76 9.58 13.93
CA ASP A 93 -13.29 9.99 12.63
C ASP A 93 -12.30 10.86 11.81
N GLY A 94 -11.19 11.29 12.41
CA GLY A 94 -10.23 12.26 11.85
C GLY A 94 -8.88 11.69 11.36
N ASP A 95 -8.83 10.40 11.00
CA ASP A 95 -7.58 9.72 10.62
C ASP A 95 -6.53 9.73 11.74
N GLU A 96 -7.02 9.50 12.96
CA GLU A 96 -6.19 9.34 14.15
C GLU A 96 -6.42 7.96 14.76
N LEU A 97 -5.36 7.48 15.40
CA LEU A 97 -5.33 6.29 16.21
C LEU A 97 -5.44 6.70 17.69
N GLY A 98 -6.51 6.25 18.31
CA GLY A 98 -6.74 6.39 19.74
C GLY A 98 -6.15 5.22 20.52
N LEU A 99 -5.49 5.51 21.65
CA LEU A 99 -5.00 4.53 22.61
C LEU A 99 -5.87 4.53 23.87
N TYR A 100 -6.19 3.34 24.35
CA TYR A 100 -6.84 3.13 25.63
C TYR A 100 -6.13 2.02 26.43
N PRO A 101 -5.83 2.23 27.74
CA PRO A 101 -6.00 3.47 28.48
C PRO A 101 -5.07 4.57 27.97
N THR A 102 -5.37 5.82 28.29
CA THR A 102 -4.49 6.95 27.94
C THR A 102 -3.14 6.78 28.65
N PRO A 103 -2.01 6.88 27.92
CA PRO A 103 -0.68 6.78 28.51
C PRO A 103 -0.47 7.76 29.67
N ASP A 104 0.12 7.29 30.77
CA ASP A 104 0.43 8.08 31.96
C ASP A 104 1.85 8.68 31.92
N LYS A 105 2.73 8.12 31.09
CA LYS A 105 4.14 8.50 30.98
C LYS A 105 4.56 8.68 29.54
N ASP A 106 5.58 9.51 29.34
CA ASP A 106 6.26 9.66 28.06
C ASP A 106 7.09 8.41 27.75
N SER A 107 7.09 7.97 26.49
CA SER A 107 7.92 6.87 26.01
C SER A 107 8.42 7.18 24.61
N ALA A 108 9.73 7.40 24.47
CA ALA A 108 10.36 7.67 23.18
C ALA A 108 10.25 6.44 22.28
N GLY A 109 9.65 6.61 21.11
CA GLY A 109 9.42 5.55 20.16
C GLY A 109 8.47 4.45 20.65
N GLY A 110 7.66 4.73 21.67
CA GLY A 110 6.82 3.74 22.34
C GLY A 110 5.64 3.25 21.50
N LEU A 111 5.22 3.96 20.45
CA LEU A 111 4.13 3.54 19.58
C LEU A 111 4.68 3.19 18.20
N ILE A 112 4.41 1.96 17.75
CA ILE A 112 4.78 1.47 16.42
C ILE A 112 3.51 1.01 15.72
N VAL A 113 3.24 1.58 14.55
CA VAL A 113 2.12 1.18 13.69
C VAL A 113 2.68 0.46 12.48
N PHE A 114 2.39 -0.84 12.36
CA PHE A 114 2.66 -1.62 11.17
C PHE A 114 1.53 -1.41 10.17
N HIS A 115 1.86 -1.04 8.94
CA HIS A 115 0.87 -0.80 7.90
C HIS A 115 1.37 -1.14 6.51
N ASN A 116 0.44 -1.34 5.60
CA ASN A 116 0.75 -1.39 4.18
C ASN A 116 1.09 0.02 3.69
N ARG A 117 2.20 0.15 2.96
CA ARG A 117 2.59 1.42 2.35
C ARG A 117 1.61 1.79 1.25
N GLU A 118 1.19 3.05 1.24
CA GLU A 118 0.43 3.62 0.13
C GLU A 118 1.37 4.20 -0.92
N PRO A 119 1.05 4.05 -2.22
CA PRO A 119 1.89 4.58 -3.26
C PRO A 119 1.83 6.11 -3.28
N GLN A 120 2.97 6.74 -3.54
CA GLN A 120 3.01 8.18 -3.78
C GLN A 120 2.19 8.58 -5.03
N ILE A 121 1.38 9.62 -4.90
CA ILE A 121 0.60 10.18 -6.02
C ILE A 121 1.54 10.89 -6.99
N LEU A 122 1.55 10.43 -8.24
CA LEU A 122 2.33 11.02 -9.32
C LEU A 122 1.61 12.22 -9.93
N THR A 123 2.36 13.25 -10.32
CA THR A 123 1.82 14.49 -10.90
C THR A 123 2.70 14.97 -12.06
N THR A 124 2.23 15.94 -12.85
CA THR A 124 3.04 16.59 -13.89
C THR A 124 4.24 17.37 -13.35
N SER A 125 4.29 17.67 -12.05
CA SER A 125 5.49 18.21 -11.41
C SER A 125 6.56 17.16 -11.08
N THR A 126 6.24 15.86 -11.13
CA THR A 126 7.13 14.76 -10.73
C THR A 126 7.55 13.88 -11.91
N LEU A 127 7.71 14.44 -13.11
CA LEU A 127 8.02 13.67 -14.33
C LEU A 127 9.35 12.92 -14.29
N ASN A 128 10.33 13.46 -13.55
CA ASN A 128 11.66 12.84 -13.40
C ASN A 128 11.73 11.82 -12.26
N MET A 129 10.63 11.61 -11.54
CA MET A 129 10.56 10.66 -10.44
C MET A 129 10.37 9.24 -10.99
N GLU A 130 11.07 8.27 -10.39
CA GLU A 130 10.77 6.85 -10.63
C GLU A 130 9.57 6.45 -9.76
N PRO A 131 8.58 5.72 -10.31
CA PRO A 131 7.51 5.16 -9.50
C PRO A 131 8.05 4.28 -8.36
N GLU A 132 7.30 4.17 -7.27
CA GLU A 132 7.70 3.34 -6.11
C GLU A 132 7.66 1.83 -6.39
N LEU A 133 7.23 1.44 -7.59
CA LEU A 133 7.23 0.05 -8.01
C LEU A 133 8.67 -0.37 -8.36
N ASP A 134 9.00 -1.64 -8.17
CA ASP A 134 10.30 -2.15 -8.58
C ASP A 134 10.50 -2.02 -10.10
N ARG A 135 11.73 -1.76 -10.51
CA ARG A 135 12.10 -1.27 -11.83
C ARG A 135 11.68 -2.23 -12.94
N ASP A 136 11.75 -3.52 -12.65
CA ASP A 136 11.37 -4.60 -13.57
C ASP A 136 9.86 -4.62 -13.84
N PHE A 137 9.07 -4.05 -12.93
CA PHE A 137 7.61 -4.04 -13.01
C PHE A 137 7.04 -2.70 -13.48
N HIS A 138 7.87 -1.70 -13.81
CA HIS A 138 7.37 -0.43 -14.39
C HIS A 138 6.54 -0.64 -15.67
N MET A 139 6.80 -1.71 -16.43
CA MET A 139 6.00 -2.06 -17.60
C MET A 139 4.55 -2.45 -17.25
N LEU A 140 4.25 -2.87 -16.01
CA LEU A 140 2.87 -3.06 -15.56
C LEU A 140 2.08 -1.77 -15.59
N LEU A 141 2.71 -0.64 -15.19
CA LEU A 141 2.07 0.67 -15.22
C LEU A 141 1.82 1.13 -16.67
N VAL A 142 2.75 0.84 -17.59
CA VAL A 142 2.58 1.11 -19.02
C VAL A 142 1.40 0.33 -19.58
N TYR A 143 1.36 -0.99 -19.42
CA TYR A 143 0.29 -1.82 -19.99
C TYR A 143 -1.06 -1.60 -19.29
N GLY A 144 -1.08 -1.41 -17.96
CA GLY A 144 -2.30 -1.08 -17.23
C GLY A 144 -2.88 0.28 -17.65
N GLY A 145 -2.02 1.28 -17.85
CA GLY A 145 -2.41 2.57 -18.42
C GLY A 145 -2.98 2.42 -19.83
N LEU A 146 -2.32 1.65 -20.70
CA LEU A 146 -2.78 1.39 -22.06
C LEU A 146 -4.14 0.69 -22.14
N VAL A 147 -4.43 -0.27 -21.24
CA VAL A 147 -5.76 -0.90 -21.14
C VAL A 147 -6.82 0.15 -20.86
N GLN A 148 -6.63 0.98 -19.82
CA GLN A 148 -7.61 2.02 -19.47
C GLN A 148 -7.76 3.12 -20.54
N ILE A 149 -6.73 3.34 -21.36
CA ILE A 149 -6.79 4.28 -22.48
C ILE A 149 -7.56 3.65 -23.64
N ALA A 150 -7.21 2.43 -24.04
CA ALA A 150 -7.88 1.71 -25.13
C ALA A 150 -9.37 1.46 -24.82
N GLU A 151 -9.73 1.21 -23.56
CA GLU A 151 -11.12 1.14 -23.10
C GLU A 151 -11.87 2.45 -23.31
N ASN A 152 -11.22 3.60 -23.07
CA ASN A 152 -11.81 4.92 -23.29
C ASN A 152 -12.15 5.15 -24.77
N PHE A 153 -11.29 4.67 -25.67
CA PHE A 153 -11.48 4.76 -27.13
C PHE A 153 -12.30 3.60 -27.72
N GLN A 154 -12.81 2.68 -26.89
CA GLN A 154 -13.61 1.53 -27.31
C GLN A 154 -12.89 0.59 -28.31
N ASP A 155 -11.56 0.55 -28.27
CA ASP A 155 -10.75 -0.34 -29.12
C ASP A 155 -10.58 -1.72 -28.48
N VAL A 156 -11.59 -2.56 -28.64
CA VAL A 156 -11.68 -3.89 -28.00
C VAL A 156 -10.50 -4.80 -28.37
N ALA A 157 -9.99 -4.70 -29.61
CA ALA A 157 -8.86 -5.51 -30.04
C ALA A 157 -7.59 -5.14 -29.27
N MET A 158 -7.32 -3.85 -29.12
CA MET A 158 -6.16 -3.37 -28.36
C MET A 158 -6.29 -3.62 -26.87
N VAL A 159 -7.49 -3.45 -26.29
CA VAL A 159 -7.78 -3.79 -24.89
C VAL A 159 -7.40 -5.24 -24.58
N ASN A 160 -7.82 -6.18 -25.43
CA ASN A 160 -7.53 -7.60 -25.22
C ASN A 160 -6.02 -7.89 -25.31
N ASN A 161 -5.33 -7.31 -26.30
CA ASN A 161 -3.88 -7.48 -26.46
C ASN A 161 -3.09 -6.93 -25.26
N PHE A 162 -3.42 -5.72 -24.79
CA PHE A 162 -2.73 -5.11 -23.65
C PHE A 162 -3.07 -5.82 -22.34
N THR A 163 -4.32 -6.25 -22.16
CA THR A 163 -4.75 -7.05 -20.99
C THR A 163 -3.99 -8.37 -20.93
N GLN A 164 -3.79 -9.05 -22.06
CA GLN A 164 -3.02 -10.30 -22.09
C GLN A 164 -1.57 -10.08 -21.63
N LYS A 165 -0.91 -9.02 -22.11
CA LYS A 165 0.46 -8.68 -21.71
C LYS A 165 0.55 -8.28 -20.23
N TYR A 166 -0.42 -7.49 -19.75
CA TYR A 166 -0.51 -7.09 -18.35
C TYR A 166 -0.67 -8.30 -17.42
N ASN A 167 -1.57 -9.23 -17.76
CA ASN A 167 -1.77 -10.45 -16.97
C ASN A 167 -0.53 -11.37 -16.98
N GLY A 168 0.19 -11.45 -18.11
CA GLY A 168 1.45 -12.18 -18.19
C GLY A 168 2.48 -11.66 -17.20
N LEU A 169 2.68 -10.34 -17.15
CA LEU A 169 3.61 -9.70 -16.21
C LEU A 169 3.20 -9.89 -14.75
N ILE A 170 1.89 -9.87 -14.43
CA ILE A 170 1.41 -10.18 -13.06
C ILE A 170 1.72 -11.63 -12.70
N GLN A 171 1.57 -12.57 -13.62
CA GLN A 171 1.88 -13.97 -13.37
C GLN A 171 3.38 -14.18 -13.14
N GLU A 172 4.23 -13.52 -13.94
CA GLU A 172 5.67 -13.52 -13.74
C GLU A 172 6.06 -12.93 -12.38
N PHE A 173 5.44 -11.82 -11.99
CA PHE A 173 5.64 -11.24 -10.66
C PHE A 173 5.27 -12.23 -9.54
N LYS A 174 4.08 -12.83 -9.61
CA LYS A 174 3.64 -13.80 -8.60
C LYS A 174 4.59 -14.98 -8.51
N LYS A 175 5.08 -15.49 -9.65
CA LYS A 175 6.05 -16.58 -9.68
C LYS A 175 7.38 -16.18 -9.03
N ALA A 176 7.89 -14.99 -9.33
CA ALA A 176 9.12 -14.49 -8.72
C ALA A 176 8.99 -14.29 -7.20
N ASN A 177 7.81 -13.88 -6.72
CA ASN A 177 7.56 -13.69 -5.28
C ASN A 177 7.27 -15.00 -4.53
N ASP A 178 6.67 -16.01 -5.16
CA ASP A 178 6.43 -17.32 -4.55
C ASP A 178 7.74 -18.07 -4.27
N GLU A 179 8.85 -17.65 -4.91
CA GLU A 179 10.20 -18.15 -4.67
C GLU A 179 10.90 -17.49 -3.45
N THR A 180 10.24 -16.59 -2.72
CA THR A 180 10.81 -16.11 -1.44
C THR A 180 10.96 -17.28 -0.46
N PRO A 181 12.12 -17.40 0.23
CA PRO A 181 12.35 -18.52 1.13
C PRO A 181 11.24 -18.55 2.19
N ASP A 182 10.53 -19.67 2.23
CA ASP A 182 9.57 -20.01 3.27
C ASP A 182 10.31 -19.91 4.61
N TYR A 183 10.17 -18.78 5.30
CA TYR A 183 10.70 -18.66 6.64
C TYR A 183 9.91 -19.67 7.45
N PRO A 184 10.56 -20.72 8.00
CA PRO A 184 9.85 -21.60 8.90
C PRO A 184 9.31 -20.71 10.00
N VAL A 185 7.98 -20.57 10.02
CA VAL A 185 7.29 -20.06 11.20
C VAL A 185 7.84 -20.93 12.32
N ILE A 186 8.49 -20.31 13.30
CA ILE A 186 8.81 -21.01 14.54
C ILE A 186 7.45 -21.28 15.16
N ALA A 187 6.79 -22.35 14.71
CA ALA A 187 5.71 -22.95 15.45
C ALA A 187 6.35 -23.28 16.78
N ASP A 188 5.87 -22.64 17.84
CA ASP A 188 6.29 -22.96 19.18
C ASP A 188 5.84 -24.40 19.46
N VAL A 189 6.71 -25.36 19.15
CA VAL A 189 6.48 -26.79 19.42
C VAL A 189 6.79 -27.01 20.90
N MET A 190 6.07 -26.32 21.78
CA MET A 190 6.17 -26.46 23.22
C MET A 190 4.79 -26.37 23.86
N GLY A 191 4.25 -27.54 24.21
CA GLY A 191 3.43 -27.67 25.42
C GLY A 191 1.98 -28.06 25.21
N GLY A 192 1.71 -29.37 25.33
CA GLY A 192 0.36 -29.89 25.43
C GLY A 192 0.32 -31.36 25.83
N TRP A 193 1.06 -31.75 26.87
CA TRP A 193 0.71 -32.94 27.64
C TRP A 193 -0.50 -32.57 28.50
N PHE A 194 -1.68 -33.08 28.16
CA PHE A 194 -2.75 -33.42 29.09
C PHE A 194 -3.56 -34.58 28.52
#